data_AF-A0A803MIJ8-F1
#
_entry.id   AF-A0A803MIJ8-F1
#
_cell.length_a   1.000
_cell.length_b   1.000
_cell.length_c   1.000
_cell.angle_alpha   90.00
_cell.angle_beta   90.00
_cell.angle_gamma   90.00
#
_symmetry.space_group_name_H-M   'P 1'
#
loop_
_entity.id
_entity.type
_entity.pdbx_description
1 polymer ?
#
loop_
_entity_poly.entity_id
_entity_poly.type
_entity_poly.pdbx_seq_one_letter_code
_entity_poly.pdbx_strand_id
1 'polypeptide(L)'
;MDDLRYQETLCRCSQVTDFELLPNGDMTEIGEREVNLSGGQKQRIQLARALYQDAHIYLLDDPFSVVDAHTATGLFNEYIMEALAEKTVLLVTHQVDLFLHFIVVW
;
A
#
# COMPACT_ATOMS: atom_id res chain seq x y z
N MET A 1 8.94 18.33 6.71
CA MET A 1 8.01 17.24 6.36
C MET A 1 6.94 17.21 7.43
N ASP A 2 5.74 16.74 7.11
CA ASP A 2 4.79 16.38 8.16
C ASP A 2 5.17 14.98 8.66
N ASP A 3 5.94 14.95 9.75
CA ASP A 3 6.50 13.73 10.33
C ASP A 3 5.39 12.80 10.83
N LEU A 4 4.27 13.36 11.30
CA LEU A 4 3.13 12.59 11.77
C LEU A 4 2.46 11.85 10.61
N ARG A 5 2.19 12.56 9.51
CA ARG A 5 1.61 11.96 8.30
C ARG A 5 2.53 10.91 7.69
N TYR A 6 3.84 11.14 7.71
CA TYR A 6 4.83 10.17 7.24
C TYR A 6 4.75 8.88 8.04
N GLN A 7 4.83 8.96 9.38
CA GLN A 7 4.75 7.79 10.26
C GLN A 7 3.42 7.03 10.13
N GLU A 8 2.31 7.76 10.02
CA GLU A 8 1.00 7.15 9.78
C GLU A 8 0.98 6.38 8.46
N THR A 9 1.50 6.99 7.38
CA THR A 9 1.57 6.33 6.07
C THR A 9 2.40 5.04 6.13
N LEU A 10 3.54 5.06 6.81
CA LEU A 10 4.39 3.87 6.97
C LEU A 10 3.68 2.74 7.71
N CYS A 11 2.95 3.08 8.76
CA CYS A 11 2.17 2.13 9.55
C CYS A 11 1.06 1.49 8.68
N ARG A 12 0.22 2.32 8.04
CA ARG A 12 -0.93 1.88 7.23
C ARG A 12 -0.56 1.07 5.99
N CYS A 13 0.68 1.20 5.51
CA CYS A 13 1.17 0.47 4.35
C CYS A 13 2.09 -0.70 4.72
N SER A 14 2.15 -1.07 6.00
CA SER A 14 3.03 -2.13 6.53
C SER A 14 4.50 -1.98 6.08
N GLN A 15 5.00 -0.75 6.00
CA GLN A 15 6.36 -0.45 5.52
C GLN A 15 7.42 -0.42 6.62
N VAL A 16 7.00 -0.33 7.88
CA VAL A 16 7.93 -0.29 9.02
C VAL A 16 8.85 -1.52 9.02
N THR A 17 8.26 -2.70 8.82
CA THR A 17 9.01 -3.96 8.74
C THR A 17 9.88 -4.07 7.49
N ASP A 18 9.50 -3.43 6.38
CA ASP A 18 10.33 -3.40 5.18
C ASP A 18 11.60 -2.59 5.39
N PHE A 19 11.48 -1.44 6.06
CA PHE A 19 12.64 -0.59 6.34
C PHE A 19 13.57 -1.22 7.36
N GLU A 20 13.07 -1.96 8.35
CA GLU A 20 13.92 -2.73 9.27
C GLU A 20 14.83 -3.75 8.55
N LEU A 21 14.41 -4.24 7.38
CA LEU A 21 15.18 -5.18 6.56
C LEU A 21 16.19 -4.48 5.64
N LEU A 22 16.07 -3.16 5.44
CA LEU A 22 16.99 -2.39 4.61
C LEU A 22 18.18 -1.89 5.43
N PRO A 23 19.40 -1.88 4.86
CA PRO A 23 20.63 -1.59 5.60
C PRO A 23 20.67 -0.19 6.24
N ASN A 24 19.95 0.79 5.68
CA ASN A 24 19.85 2.15 6.21
C ASN A 24 18.38 2.56 6.46
N GLY A 25 17.47 1.61 6.66
CA GLY A 25 16.06 1.94 6.88
C GLY A 25 15.43 2.66 5.69
N ASP A 26 14.65 3.69 6.01
CA ASP A 26 14.03 4.64 5.08
C ASP A 26 15.05 5.51 4.31
N MET A 27 16.28 5.62 4.80
CA MET A 27 17.39 6.32 4.15
C MET A 27 18.19 5.44 3.19
N THR A 28 17.73 4.21 2.94
CA THR A 28 18.39 3.28 2.01
C THR A 28 18.26 3.78 0.58
N GLU A 29 19.41 3.99 -0.08
CA GLU A 29 19.43 4.33 -1.49
C GLU A 29 18.97 3.13 -2.33
N ILE A 30 17.92 3.36 -3.13
CA ILE A 30 17.41 2.36 -4.07
C ILE A 30 18.25 2.44 -5.34
N GLY A 31 19.06 1.41 -5.61
CA GLY A 31 19.94 1.35 -6.78
C GLY A 31 19.18 1.38 -8.12
N GLU A 32 19.91 1.59 -9.22
CA GLU A 32 19.34 1.63 -10.57
C GLU A 32 18.48 0.38 -10.85
N ARG A 33 17.28 0.59 -11.40
CA ARG A 33 16.27 -0.47 -11.68
C ARG A 33 15.70 -1.18 -10.45
N GLU A 34 15.83 -0.59 -9.26
CA GLU A 34 15.16 -1.07 -8.04
C GLU A 34 15.51 -2.54 -7.70
N VAL A 35 16.74 -2.97 -8.02
CA VAL A 35 17.18 -4.38 -7.88
C VAL A 35 17.16 -4.86 -6.42
N ASN A 36 17.21 -3.92 -5.47
CA ASN A 36 17.27 -4.22 -4.03
C ASN A 36 15.89 -4.41 -3.37
N LEU A 37 14.78 -4.32 -4.12
CA LEU A 37 13.43 -4.44 -3.57
C LEU A 37 12.68 -5.61 -4.19
N SER A 38 11.95 -6.36 -3.35
CA SER A 38 11.00 -7.36 -3.83
C SER A 38 9.81 -6.71 -4.54
N GLY A 39 9.07 -7.47 -5.36
CA GLY A 39 7.86 -6.99 -6.03
C GLY A 39 6.82 -6.43 -5.04
N GLY A 40 6.58 -7.14 -3.94
CA GLY A 40 5.66 -6.70 -2.88
C GLY A 40 6.12 -5.42 -2.18
N GLN A 41 7.42 -5.23 -1.96
CA GLN A 41 7.96 -3.99 -1.39
C GLN A 41 7.75 -2.79 -2.32
N LYS A 42 8.03 -2.97 -3.62
CA LYS A 42 7.76 -1.93 -4.63
C LYS A 42 6.29 -1.54 -4.65
N GLN A 43 5.40 -2.53 -4.56
CA GLN A 43 3.96 -2.31 -4.52
C GLN A 43 3.53 -1.51 -3.28
N ARG A 44 4.02 -1.88 -2.09
CA ARG A 44 3.74 -1.14 -0.86
C ARG A 44 4.28 0.29 -0.90
N ILE A 45 5.44 0.52 -1.52
CA ILE A 45 5.97 1.88 -1.75
C ILE A 45 5.05 2.72 -2.63
N GLN A 46 4.48 2.13 -3.69
CA GLN A 46 3.50 2.84 -4.52
C GLN A 46 2.22 3.18 -3.75
N LEU A 47 1.73 2.25 -2.92
CA LEU A 47 0.57 2.49 -2.05
C LEU A 47 0.84 3.61 -1.04
N ALA A 48 1.97 3.61 -0.35
CA ALA A 48 2.34 4.69 0.57
C ALA A 48 2.42 6.04 -0.13
N ARG A 49 2.96 6.10 -1.34
CA ARG A 49 3.01 7.35 -2.13
C ARG A 49 1.61 7.85 -2.47
N ALA A 50 0.68 6.96 -2.81
CA ALA A 50 -0.70 7.32 -3.06
C ALA A 50 -1.38 7.84 -1.78
N LEU A 51 -1.24 7.14 -0.66
CA LEU A 51 -1.85 7.53 0.61
C LEU A 51 -1.29 8.87 1.13
N TYR A 52 0.03 9.07 1.05
CA TYR A 52 0.68 10.32 1.46
C TYR A 52 0.22 11.54 0.66
N GLN A 53 -0.22 11.32 -0.58
CA GLN A 53 -0.77 12.38 -1.44
C GLN A 53 -2.11 12.92 -0.89
N ASP A 54 -2.84 12.14 -0.09
CA ASP A 54 -4.13 12.48 0.50
C ASP A 54 -5.17 12.99 -0.53
N ALA A 55 -5.37 12.22 -1.60
CA ALA A 55 -6.35 12.55 -2.62
C ALA A 55 -7.80 12.35 -2.13
N HIS A 56 -8.76 12.95 -2.83
CA HIS A 56 -10.19 12.69 -2.60
C HIS A 56 -10.67 11.42 -3.33
N ILE A 57 -10.02 11.09 -4.45
CA ILE A 57 -10.37 9.97 -5.32
C ILE A 57 -9.11 9.13 -5.57
N TYR A 58 -9.23 7.82 -5.38
CA TYR A 58 -8.19 6.83 -5.64
C TYR A 58 -8.62 5.88 -6.75
N LEU A 59 -7.74 5.66 -7.73
CA LEU A 59 -7.90 4.67 -8.78
C LEU A 59 -6.82 3.62 -8.58
N LEU A 60 -7.21 2.39 -8.24
CA LEU A 60 -6.30 1.31 -7.89
C LEU A 60 -6.50 0.15 -8.87
N ASP A 61 -5.45 -0.17 -9.62
CA ASP A 61 -5.43 -1.28 -10.58
C ASP A 61 -4.57 -2.42 -10.03
N ASP A 62 -5.24 -3.49 -9.61
CA ASP A 62 -4.73 -4.69 -8.96
C ASP A 62 -3.64 -4.44 -7.89
N PRO A 63 -3.94 -3.60 -6.86
CA PRO A 63 -2.94 -3.05 -5.95
C PRO A 63 -2.26 -4.08 -5.04
N PHE A 64 -2.78 -5.31 -4.96
CA PHE A 64 -2.28 -6.38 -4.09
C PHE A 64 -1.81 -7.62 -4.87
N SER A 65 -1.75 -7.55 -6.20
CA SER A 65 -1.43 -8.66 -7.10
C SER A 65 -0.10 -9.37 -6.81
N VAL A 66 0.92 -8.61 -6.41
CA VAL A 66 2.29 -9.08 -6.15
C VAL A 66 2.61 -9.23 -4.66
N VAL A 67 1.59 -9.10 -3.81
CA VAL A 67 1.69 -9.24 -2.36
C VAL A 67 1.14 -10.60 -1.95
N ASP A 68 1.77 -11.25 -0.98
CA ASP A 68 1.26 -12.53 -0.46
C ASP A 68 -0.11 -12.35 0.23
N ALA A 69 -0.92 -13.40 0.26
CA ALA A 69 -2.30 -13.33 0.75
C ALA A 69 -2.43 -12.82 2.20
N HIS A 70 -1.47 -13.14 3.08
CA HIS A 70 -1.51 -12.70 4.47
C HIS A 70 -1.28 -11.19 4.57
N THR A 71 -0.22 -10.70 3.93
CA THR A 71 0.07 -9.26 3.87
C THR A 71 -1.03 -8.49 3.12
N ALA A 72 -1.56 -9.03 2.03
CA ALA A 72 -2.64 -8.41 1.27
C ALA A 72 -3.91 -8.22 2.12
N THR A 73 -4.25 -9.20 2.97
CA THR A 73 -5.39 -9.09 3.89
C THR A 73 -5.18 -7.99 4.92
N GLY A 74 -3.96 -7.88 5.48
CA GLY A 74 -3.61 -6.80 6.42
C GLY A 74 -3.70 -5.42 5.76
N LEU A 75 -3.07 -5.26 4.59
CA LEU A 75 -3.13 -4.04 3.80
C LEU A 75 -4.57 -3.70 3.42
N PHE A 76 -5.39 -4.68 3.05
CA PHE A 76 -6.78 -4.42 2.70
C PHE A 76 -7.54 -3.75 3.86
N ASN A 77 -7.40 -4.29 5.07
CA ASN A 77 -8.06 -3.72 6.25
C ASN A 77 -7.49 -2.35 6.61
N GLU A 78 -6.17 -2.23 6.78
CA GLU A 78 -5.56 -0.98 7.25
C GLU A 78 -5.61 0.14 6.20
N TYR A 79 -5.46 -0.21 4.92
CA TYR A 79 -5.37 0.76 3.82
C TYR A 79 -6.76 1.08 3.25
N ILE A 80 -7.51 0.07 2.80
CA ILE A 80 -8.79 0.31 2.12
C ILE A 80 -9.90 0.58 3.14
N MET A 81 -10.03 -0.27 4.16
CA MET A 81 -11.16 -0.18 5.10
C MET A 81 -10.99 0.91 6.16
N GLU A 82 -9.75 1.26 6.53
CA GLU A 82 -9.48 2.31 7.51
C GLU A 82 -8.95 3.59 6.87
N ALA A 83 -7.77 3.58 6.27
CA ALA A 83 -7.13 4.81 5.79
C ALA A 83 -7.92 5.51 4.65
N LEU A 84 -8.62 4.73 3.81
CA LEU A 84 -9.45 5.24 2.72
C LEU A 84 -10.96 5.19 3.02
N ALA A 85 -11.38 4.96 4.27
CA ALA A 85 -12.78 4.79 4.65
C ALA A 85 -13.69 5.97 4.21
N GLU A 86 -13.18 7.19 4.25
CA GLU A 86 -13.91 8.41 3.87
C GLU A 86 -13.58 8.92 2.46
N LYS A 87 -12.87 8.12 1.66
CA LYS A 87 -12.41 8.49 0.32
C LYS A 87 -13.21 7.75 -0.76
N THR A 88 -13.24 8.32 -1.95
CA THR A 88 -13.81 7.61 -3.11
C THR A 88 -12.75 6.69 -3.70
N VAL A 89 -13.00 5.39 -3.75
CA VAL A 89 -12.06 4.39 -4.26
C VAL A 89 -12.70 3.64 -5.43
N LEU A 90 -12.08 3.73 -6.61
CA LEU A 90 -12.32 2.81 -7.72
C LEU A 90 -11.20 1.77 -7.70
N LEU A 91 -11.57 0.53 -7.47
CA LEU A 91 -10.64 -0.59 -7.42
C LEU A 91 -10.96 -1.58 -8.53
N VAL A 92 -9.94 -1.94 -9.30
CA VAL A 92 -9.95 -3.05 -10.25
C VAL A 92 -9.06 -4.14 -9.66
N THR A 93 -9.56 -5.36 -9.51
CA THR A 93 -8.74 -6.50 -9.05
C THR A 93 -9.35 -7.82 -9.47
N HIS A 94 -8.50 -8.84 -9.59
CA HIS A 94 -8.92 -10.23 -9.76
C HIS A 94 -9.11 -10.96 -8.42
N GLN A 95 -8.67 -10.38 -7.30
CA GLN A 95 -8.69 -10.99 -5.96
C GLN A 95 -10.02 -10.72 -5.22
N VAL A 96 -11.11 -11.30 -5.72
CA VAL A 96 -12.48 -11.07 -5.21
C VAL A 96 -12.70 -11.52 -3.76
N ASP A 97 -11.91 -12.47 -3.26
CA ASP A 97 -12.05 -13.02 -1.90
C ASP A 97 -11.83 -11.98 -0.80
N LEU A 98 -11.13 -10.89 -1.12
CA LEU A 98 -10.90 -9.76 -0.20
C LEU A 98 -12.16 -8.87 -0.05
N PHE A 99 -13.18 -9.02 -0.90
CA PHE A 99 -14.26 -8.04 -1.08
C PHE A 99 -15.67 -8.59 -0.81
N LEU A 100 -16.01 -8.76 0.47
CA LEU A 100 -17.38 -9.17 0.88
C LEU A 100 -18.38 -8.01 1.03
N HIS A 101 -17.92 -6.74 0.99
CA HIS A 101 -18.75 -5.57 1.34
C HIS A 101 -18.79 -4.45 0.28
N PHE A 102 -18.28 -4.68 -0.93
CA PHE A 102 -18.20 -3.65 -1.97
C PHE A 102 -19.27 -3.82 -3.04
N ILE A 103 -19.64 -2.72 -3.70
CA ILE A 103 -20.41 -2.77 -4.94
C ILE A 103 -19.48 -3.33 -6.01
N VAL A 104 -19.56 -4.63 -6.23
CA VAL A 104 -18.82 -5.33 -7.28
C VAL A 104 -19.59 -5.16 -8.59
N VAL A 105 -19.00 -4.44 -9.54
CA VAL A 105 -19.51 -4.35 -10.91
C VAL A 105 -18.63 -5.28 -11.76
N TRP A 106 -19.24 -6.32 -12.33
CA TRP A 106 -18.60 -7.28 -13.23
C TRP A 106 -18.59 -6.77 -14.67
#